data_AF-A0A972S6C9-F1
#
_entry.id   AF-A0A972S6C9-F1
#
_cell.length_a   1.000
_cell.length_b   1.000
_cell.length_c   1.000
_cell.angle_alpha   90.00
_cell.angle_beta   90.00
_cell.angle_gamma   90.00
#
_symmetry.space_group_name_H-M   'P 1'
#
loop_
_entity.id
_entity.type
_entity.pdbx_description
1 polymer ?
#
loop_
_entity_poly.entity_id
_entity_poly.type
_entity_poly.pdbx_seq_one_letter_code
_entity_poly.pdbx_strand_id
1 'polypeptide(L)'
;MRILNLSGKVDTSAWPKVYTVANYPDLVVVDDTVPLDNIREVSANFPTVMLTKAKGKSPIPTVDYTFDSPEDVRRFLQEYASKPLRERLIDLYDVALGTRYPQRVKHVAYYGYSRYLYNVVARLLNSPLKPWIGLYGPSGAGKMNLLRAVLGHRLKDAFHITSPSMGFRLNREEVEDVVVDVSMFHSEEEIRAVMSEIHRRRYQAIFIVEREGVPEILKTVPFFYVPPLSERPPKERLLLLEHMLRKIEEEMGGDGRIEVEEAFMQVFYSYPWPNNLSELDNVLRFVLGLNGGSLSVDALPYHIKVSASRDGTPPAWERYQR
;
A
#
# COMPACT_ATOMS: atom_id res chain seq x y z
N MET A 1 -20.18 6.58 7.51
CA MET A 1 -20.09 5.90 6.19
C MET A 1 -20.73 6.73 5.09
N ARG A 2 -19.94 7.24 4.15
CA ARG A 2 -20.31 8.10 3.03
C ARG A 2 -20.41 7.27 1.74
N ILE A 3 -21.50 7.42 1.00
CA ILE A 3 -21.78 6.61 -0.20
C ILE A 3 -21.78 7.49 -1.45
N LEU A 4 -21.06 7.07 -2.48
CA LEU A 4 -21.27 7.52 -3.86
C LEU A 4 -22.20 6.51 -4.55
N ASN A 5 -23.41 6.95 -4.91
CA ASN A 5 -24.36 6.10 -5.60
C ASN A 5 -24.39 6.41 -7.09
N LEU A 6 -23.87 5.50 -7.90
CA LEU A 6 -23.94 5.55 -9.36
C LEU A 6 -25.05 4.62 -9.91
N SER A 7 -25.69 3.85 -9.04
CA SER A 7 -26.84 3.01 -9.40
C SER A 7 -28.12 3.84 -9.47
N GLY A 8 -28.90 3.65 -10.53
CA GLY A 8 -30.25 4.19 -10.66
C GLY A 8 -31.33 3.33 -9.98
N LYS A 9 -30.95 2.18 -9.43
CA LYS A 9 -31.86 1.13 -8.95
C LYS A 9 -31.83 0.92 -7.44
N VAL A 10 -30.77 1.38 -6.76
CA VAL A 10 -30.61 1.25 -5.31
C VAL A 10 -30.86 2.60 -4.65
N ASP A 11 -31.84 2.65 -3.74
CA ASP A 11 -32.03 3.83 -2.90
C ASP A 11 -31.02 3.85 -1.74
N THR A 12 -30.21 4.91 -1.68
CA THR A 12 -29.17 5.15 -0.68
C THR A 12 -29.41 6.44 0.11
N SER A 13 -30.66 6.94 0.13
CA SER A 13 -31.06 8.18 0.80
C SER A 13 -30.81 8.20 2.32
N ALA A 14 -30.73 7.03 2.96
CA ALA A 14 -30.47 6.89 4.40
C ALA A 14 -29.01 7.14 4.82
N TRP A 15 -28.06 7.31 3.88
CA TRP A 15 -26.64 7.50 4.18
C TRP A 15 -26.12 8.85 3.66
N PRO A 16 -25.10 9.44 4.30
CA PRO A 16 -24.42 10.63 3.78
C PRO A 16 -23.95 10.44 2.34
N LYS A 17 -24.39 11.33 1.44
CA LYS A 17 -24.09 11.25 0.01
C LYS A 17 -22.79 11.95 -0.34
N VAL A 18 -22.06 11.34 -1.27
CA VAL A 18 -20.93 11.94 -1.97
C VAL A 18 -21.26 11.97 -3.45
N TYR A 19 -20.93 13.09 -4.11
CA TYR A 19 -21.27 13.32 -5.52
C TYR A 19 -20.09 13.10 -6.47
N THR A 20 -18.88 12.95 -5.94
CA THR A 20 -17.65 12.78 -6.72
C THR A 20 -16.64 11.93 -5.98
N VAL A 21 -15.86 11.15 -6.73
CA VAL A 21 -14.74 10.35 -6.20
C VAL A 21 -13.67 11.20 -5.53
N ALA A 22 -13.57 12.50 -5.86
CA ALA A 22 -12.62 13.44 -5.24
C ALA A 22 -12.84 13.62 -3.73
N ASN A 23 -14.04 13.32 -3.23
CA ASN A 23 -14.38 13.43 -1.81
C ASN A 23 -14.17 12.11 -1.04
N TYR A 24 -13.48 11.13 -1.64
CA TYR A 24 -13.14 9.83 -1.05
C TYR A 24 -14.37 9.12 -0.46
N PRO A 25 -15.30 8.62 -1.29
CA PRO A 25 -16.43 7.82 -0.78
C PRO A 25 -15.91 6.60 -0.02
N ASP A 26 -16.58 6.25 1.07
CA ASP A 26 -16.23 5.04 1.83
C ASP A 26 -16.68 3.77 1.09
N LEU A 27 -17.71 3.91 0.23
CA LEU A 27 -18.29 2.84 -0.56
C LEU A 27 -18.94 3.43 -1.83
N VAL A 28 -18.81 2.72 -2.95
CA VAL A 28 -19.47 3.08 -4.21
C VAL A 28 -20.48 2.01 -4.60
N VAL A 29 -21.70 2.42 -4.94
CA VAL A 29 -22.76 1.51 -5.39
C VAL A 29 -22.95 1.69 -6.89
N VAL A 30 -22.84 0.59 -7.63
CA VAL A 30 -23.01 0.53 -9.10
C VAL A 30 -24.03 -0.54 -9.47
N ASP A 31 -24.53 -0.50 -10.69
CA ASP A 31 -25.36 -1.56 -11.26
C ASP A 31 -25.08 -1.75 -12.75
N ASP A 32 -25.77 -2.71 -13.39
CA ASP A 32 -25.63 -3.03 -14.82
C ASP A 32 -25.96 -1.88 -15.79
N THR A 33 -26.49 -0.74 -15.32
CA THR A 33 -26.73 0.46 -16.14
C THR A 33 -25.51 1.38 -16.24
N VAL A 34 -24.54 1.21 -15.33
CA VAL A 34 -23.29 1.97 -15.36
C VAL A 34 -22.37 1.40 -16.46
N PRO A 35 -21.74 2.23 -17.31
CA PRO A 35 -20.80 1.74 -18.32
C PRO A 35 -19.69 0.88 -17.71
N LEU A 36 -19.34 -0.22 -18.38
CA LEU A 36 -18.39 -1.22 -17.86
C LEU A 36 -17.02 -0.62 -17.50
N ASP A 37 -16.52 0.30 -18.33
CA ASP A 37 -15.23 0.94 -18.08
C ASP A 37 -15.27 1.85 -16.84
N ASN A 38 -16.39 2.53 -16.59
CA ASN A 38 -16.59 3.30 -15.37
C ASN A 38 -16.64 2.39 -14.14
N ILE A 39 -17.29 1.22 -14.23
CA ILE A 39 -17.29 0.24 -13.13
C ILE A 39 -15.85 -0.24 -12.85
N ARG A 40 -15.07 -0.54 -13.89
CA ARG A 40 -13.67 -0.95 -13.76
C ARG A 40 -12.81 0.13 -13.09
N GLU A 41 -12.96 1.38 -13.53
CA GLU A 41 -12.23 2.51 -12.97
C GLU A 41 -12.58 2.72 -11.49
N VAL A 42 -13.86 2.78 -11.16
CA VAL A 42 -14.34 3.00 -9.80
C VAL A 42 -13.91 1.85 -8.88
N SER A 43 -14.15 0.59 -9.29
CA SER A 43 -13.85 -0.58 -8.46
C SER A 43 -12.35 -0.86 -8.28
N ALA A 44 -11.51 -0.36 -9.19
CA ALA A 44 -10.06 -0.35 -9.01
C ALA A 44 -9.60 0.64 -7.94
N ASN A 45 -10.37 1.71 -7.69
CA ASN A 45 -9.99 2.81 -6.81
C ASN A 45 -10.73 2.85 -5.47
N PHE A 46 -11.94 2.30 -5.39
CA PHE A 46 -12.81 2.39 -4.21
C PHE A 46 -13.52 1.08 -3.90
N PRO A 47 -13.82 0.81 -2.61
CA PRO A 47 -14.71 -0.29 -2.22
C PRO A 47 -16.03 -0.21 -2.98
N THR A 48 -16.40 -1.28 -3.68
CA THR A 48 -17.53 -1.25 -4.64
C THR A 48 -18.52 -2.37 -4.40
N VAL A 49 -19.80 -2.00 -4.33
CA VAL A 49 -20.95 -2.88 -4.34
C VAL A 49 -21.60 -2.83 -5.72
N MET A 50 -21.79 -4.00 -6.34
CA MET A 50 -22.45 -4.13 -7.63
C MET A 50 -23.80 -4.84 -7.49
N LEU A 51 -24.87 -4.19 -7.93
CA LEU A 51 -26.16 -4.83 -8.18
C LEU A 51 -26.19 -5.38 -9.61
N THR A 52 -26.32 -6.70 -9.75
CA THR A 52 -26.37 -7.35 -11.07
C THR A 52 -27.27 -8.57 -11.07
N LYS A 53 -27.98 -8.80 -12.19
CA LYS A 53 -28.78 -10.02 -12.35
C LYS A 53 -27.93 -11.28 -12.56
N ALA A 54 -26.62 -11.13 -12.80
CA ALA A 54 -25.71 -12.26 -12.91
C ALA A 54 -25.59 -12.95 -11.55
N LYS A 55 -26.03 -14.22 -11.47
CA LYS A 55 -25.91 -15.01 -10.24
C LYS A 55 -24.44 -15.30 -9.94
N GLY A 56 -23.98 -14.92 -8.74
CA GLY A 56 -22.64 -15.22 -8.24
C GLY A 56 -21.71 -14.00 -8.19
N LYS A 57 -20.39 -14.24 -8.27
CA LYS A 57 -19.37 -13.20 -8.20
C LYS A 57 -19.35 -12.38 -9.49
N SER A 58 -19.24 -11.05 -9.38
CA SER A 58 -19.11 -10.16 -10.53
C SER A 58 -17.99 -10.64 -11.49
N PRO A 59 -18.19 -10.56 -12.82
CA PRO A 59 -17.13 -10.85 -13.78
C PRO A 59 -15.98 -9.85 -13.73
N ILE A 60 -16.15 -8.74 -13.00
CA ILE A 60 -15.15 -7.69 -12.81
C ILE A 60 -14.35 -8.02 -11.53
N PRO A 61 -13.09 -8.47 -11.63
CA PRO A 61 -12.34 -8.96 -10.47
C PRO A 61 -12.07 -7.92 -9.39
N THR A 62 -12.19 -6.63 -9.72
CA THR A 62 -11.98 -5.50 -8.81
C THR A 62 -13.22 -5.12 -8.02
N VAL A 63 -14.41 -5.66 -8.34
CA VAL A 63 -15.63 -5.47 -7.54
C VAL A 63 -15.57 -6.33 -6.28
N ASP A 64 -15.90 -5.74 -5.14
CA ASP A 64 -15.76 -6.38 -3.83
C ASP A 64 -17.02 -7.16 -3.45
N TYR A 65 -18.19 -6.53 -3.54
CA TYR A 65 -19.45 -7.11 -3.13
C TYR A 65 -20.42 -7.16 -4.30
N THR A 66 -21.14 -8.27 -4.46
CA THR A 66 -22.08 -8.48 -5.57
C THR A 66 -23.41 -9.02 -5.03
N PHE A 67 -24.52 -8.41 -5.46
CA PHE A 67 -25.87 -8.77 -5.05
C PHE A 67 -26.81 -8.78 -6.26
N ASP A 68 -27.91 -9.53 -6.16
CA ASP A 68 -28.89 -9.68 -7.23
C ASP A 68 -30.22 -8.95 -7.00
N SER A 69 -30.43 -8.39 -5.80
CA SER A 69 -31.60 -7.57 -5.47
C SER A 69 -31.23 -6.23 -4.81
N PRO A 70 -31.96 -5.13 -5.10
CA PRO A 70 -31.78 -3.86 -4.38
C PRO A 70 -31.99 -3.98 -2.87
N GLU A 71 -32.88 -4.87 -2.43
CA GLU A 71 -33.18 -5.12 -1.03
C GLU A 71 -31.98 -5.71 -0.28
N ASP A 72 -31.26 -6.64 -0.91
CA ASP A 72 -30.05 -7.23 -0.32
C ASP A 72 -28.90 -6.24 -0.29
N VAL A 73 -28.77 -5.39 -1.31
CA VAL A 73 -27.84 -4.25 -1.24
C VAL A 73 -28.16 -3.36 -0.04
N ARG A 74 -29.43 -2.96 0.15
CA ARG A 74 -29.80 -2.12 1.31
C ARG A 74 -29.50 -2.80 2.64
N ARG A 75 -29.82 -4.09 2.76
CA ARG A 75 -29.54 -4.90 3.96
C ARG A 75 -28.04 -4.94 4.26
N PHE A 76 -27.23 -5.20 3.23
CA PHE A 76 -25.77 -5.14 3.34
C PHE A 76 -25.29 -3.76 3.77
N LEU A 77 -25.78 -2.68 3.14
CA LEU A 77 -25.39 -1.32 3.51
C LEU A 77 -25.74 -0.98 4.96
N GLN A 78 -26.87 -1.46 5.45
CA GLN A 78 -27.29 -1.25 6.84
C GLN A 78 -26.39 -2.00 7.82
N GLU A 79 -26.10 -3.27 7.54
CA GLU A 79 -25.16 -4.07 8.34
C GLU A 79 -23.75 -3.46 8.30
N TYR A 80 -23.23 -3.20 7.10
CA TYR A 80 -21.89 -2.66 6.88
C TYR A 80 -21.72 -1.28 7.54
N ALA A 81 -22.73 -0.40 7.48
CA ALA A 81 -22.68 0.91 8.14
C ALA A 81 -22.67 0.83 9.68
N SER A 82 -23.24 -0.23 10.26
CA SER A 82 -23.26 -0.43 11.71
C SER A 82 -21.91 -0.89 12.28
N LYS A 83 -21.02 -1.40 11.43
CA LYS A 83 -19.69 -1.89 11.82
C LYS A 83 -18.74 -0.72 12.13
N PRO A 84 -17.89 -0.85 13.17
CA PRO A 84 -16.74 0.02 13.36
C PRO A 84 -15.89 0.11 12.09
N LEU A 85 -15.18 1.23 11.92
CA LEU A 85 -14.36 1.45 10.74
C LEU A 85 -13.32 0.34 10.53
N ARG A 86 -12.66 -0.11 11.61
CA ARG A 86 -11.71 -1.23 11.55
C ARG A 86 -12.34 -2.49 10.97
N GLU A 87 -13.55 -2.86 11.41
CA GLU A 87 -14.23 -4.06 10.93
C GLU A 87 -14.57 -3.95 9.44
N ARG A 88 -14.96 -2.76 8.97
CA ARG A 88 -15.14 -2.50 7.53
C ARG A 88 -13.85 -2.67 6.73
N LEU A 89 -12.69 -2.26 7.27
CA LEU A 89 -11.37 -2.49 6.65
C LEU A 89 -11.00 -3.98 6.62
N ILE A 90 -11.28 -4.70 7.70
CA ILE A 90 -11.11 -6.15 7.79
C ILE A 90 -11.94 -6.86 6.71
N ASP A 91 -13.24 -6.54 6.62
CA ASP A 91 -14.15 -7.11 5.62
C ASP A 91 -13.65 -6.84 4.20
N LEU A 92 -13.24 -5.59 3.92
CA LEU A 92 -12.70 -5.21 2.62
C LEU A 92 -11.46 -6.03 2.29
N TYR A 93 -10.52 -6.17 3.23
CA TYR A 93 -9.27 -6.90 3.04
C TYR A 93 -9.51 -8.39 2.82
N ASP A 94 -10.39 -9.01 3.61
CA ASP A 94 -10.71 -10.43 3.49
C ASP A 94 -11.39 -10.76 2.16
N VAL A 95 -12.33 -9.92 1.71
CA VAL A 95 -12.99 -10.06 0.40
C VAL A 95 -12.01 -9.81 -0.75
N ALA A 96 -11.21 -8.76 -0.65
CA ALA A 96 -10.24 -8.34 -1.65
C ALA A 96 -9.15 -9.40 -1.89
N LEU A 97 -8.65 -9.98 -0.79
CA LEU A 97 -7.46 -10.83 -0.81
C LEU A 97 -7.77 -12.32 -0.63
N GLY A 98 -9.03 -12.67 -0.39
CA GLY A 98 -9.45 -14.04 -0.13
C GLY A 98 -8.89 -14.60 1.18
N THR A 99 -8.73 -13.73 2.19
CA THR A 99 -8.24 -14.11 3.53
C THR A 99 -9.39 -14.19 4.53
N ARG A 100 -9.09 -14.64 5.75
CA ARG A 100 -9.97 -14.48 6.91
C ARG A 100 -9.16 -13.94 8.08
N TYR A 101 -9.62 -12.86 8.69
CA TYR A 101 -9.00 -12.33 9.90
C TYR A 101 -8.80 -13.42 10.97
N PRO A 102 -7.64 -13.48 11.66
CA PRO A 102 -6.52 -12.52 11.61
C PRO A 102 -5.46 -12.82 10.54
N GLN A 103 -5.70 -13.78 9.63
CA GLN A 103 -4.70 -14.16 8.63
C GLN A 103 -4.30 -12.98 7.75
N ARG A 104 -3.02 -12.88 7.41
CA ARG A 104 -2.53 -11.92 6.41
C ARG A 104 -1.95 -12.64 5.22
N VAL A 105 -2.12 -12.05 4.04
CA VAL A 105 -1.24 -12.31 2.91
C VAL A 105 0.19 -12.02 3.31
N LYS A 106 1.18 -12.65 2.65
CA LYS A 106 2.57 -12.32 2.94
C LYS A 106 2.89 -10.86 2.55
N HIS A 107 2.29 -10.37 1.45
CA HIS A 107 2.57 -9.04 0.88
C HIS A 107 1.34 -8.49 0.17
N VAL A 108 1.11 -7.18 0.24
CA VAL A 108 -0.03 -6.52 -0.41
C VAL A 108 0.36 -6.04 -1.80
N ALA A 109 0.10 -6.84 -2.83
CA ALA A 109 0.29 -6.46 -4.23
C ALA A 109 -0.84 -7.02 -5.11
N TYR A 110 -2.08 -6.59 -4.85
CA TYR A 110 -3.26 -7.24 -5.42
C TYR A 110 -4.14 -6.36 -6.31
N TYR A 111 -3.85 -5.06 -6.39
CA TYR A 111 -4.63 -4.12 -7.19
C TYR A 111 -3.77 -3.34 -8.18
N GLY A 112 -4.38 -2.99 -9.32
CA GLY A 112 -3.85 -2.07 -10.32
C GLY A 112 -2.38 -2.28 -10.67
N TYR A 113 -1.64 -1.17 -10.65
CA TYR A 113 -0.23 -1.12 -11.01
C TYR A 113 0.66 -1.93 -10.05
N SER A 114 0.40 -1.92 -8.74
CA SER A 114 1.19 -2.68 -7.76
C SER A 114 1.13 -4.19 -8.01
N ARG A 115 -0.04 -4.73 -8.41
CA ARG A 115 -0.16 -6.14 -8.81
C ARG A 115 0.56 -6.43 -10.13
N TYR A 116 0.42 -5.56 -11.11
CA TYR A 116 1.16 -5.67 -12.38
C TYR A 116 2.67 -5.72 -12.10
N LEU A 117 3.17 -4.77 -11.32
CA LEU A 117 4.57 -4.68 -10.93
C LEU A 117 5.04 -5.93 -10.21
N TYR A 118 4.28 -6.43 -9.23
CA TYR A 118 4.58 -7.69 -8.55
C TYR A 118 4.69 -8.86 -9.51
N ASN A 119 3.72 -9.04 -10.42
CA ASN A 119 3.74 -10.16 -11.36
C ASN A 119 4.94 -10.10 -12.32
N VAL A 120 5.28 -8.91 -12.81
CA VAL A 120 6.42 -8.73 -13.72
C VAL A 120 7.73 -8.98 -12.99
N VAL A 121 7.93 -8.36 -11.83
CA VAL A 121 9.14 -8.55 -11.01
C VAL A 121 9.26 -10.01 -10.56
N ALA A 122 8.16 -10.64 -10.15
CA ALA A 122 8.13 -12.05 -9.79
C ALA A 122 8.55 -12.95 -10.96
N ARG A 123 8.07 -12.68 -12.17
CA ARG A 123 8.46 -13.45 -13.36
C ARG A 123 9.94 -13.29 -13.68
N LEU A 124 10.49 -12.08 -13.54
CA LEU A 124 11.89 -11.77 -13.83
C LEU A 124 12.84 -12.38 -12.78
N LEU A 125 12.53 -12.25 -11.49
CA LEU A 125 13.36 -12.75 -10.39
C LEU A 125 13.25 -14.27 -10.17
N ASN A 126 12.28 -14.93 -10.80
CA ASN A 126 12.19 -16.40 -10.85
C ASN A 126 12.66 -16.98 -12.19
N SER A 127 13.10 -16.14 -13.13
CA SER A 127 13.58 -16.60 -14.43
C SER A 127 14.95 -17.28 -14.30
N PRO A 128 15.18 -18.44 -14.95
CA PRO A 128 16.49 -19.09 -14.97
C PRO A 128 17.56 -18.24 -15.68
N LEU A 129 17.16 -17.23 -16.46
CA LEU A 129 18.06 -16.30 -17.14
C LEU A 129 18.70 -15.27 -16.18
N LYS A 130 18.21 -15.18 -14.93
CA LYS A 130 18.73 -14.28 -13.89
C LYS A 130 18.93 -12.83 -14.38
N PRO A 131 17.93 -12.21 -15.07
CA PRO A 131 18.09 -10.86 -15.60
C PRO A 131 18.31 -9.86 -14.46
N TRP A 132 19.14 -8.85 -14.71
CA TRP A 132 19.26 -7.71 -13.81
C TRP A 132 18.07 -6.79 -14.00
N ILE A 133 17.55 -6.25 -12.90
CA ILE A 133 16.44 -5.30 -12.92
C ILE A 133 16.73 -4.14 -11.98
N GLY A 134 16.02 -3.03 -12.19
CA GLY A 134 16.03 -1.88 -11.33
C GLY A 134 14.64 -1.55 -10.80
N LEU A 135 14.56 -1.06 -9.56
CA LEU A 135 13.39 -0.46 -8.95
C LEU A 135 13.72 0.98 -8.60
N TYR A 136 12.93 1.94 -9.07
CA TYR A 136 13.12 3.35 -8.73
C TYR A 136 11.83 3.97 -8.20
N GLY A 137 11.97 5.04 -7.42
CA GLY A 137 10.86 5.79 -6.86
C GLY A 137 11.23 6.39 -5.50
N PRO A 138 10.32 7.12 -4.85
CA PRO A 138 10.61 7.80 -3.59
C PRO A 138 11.00 6.86 -2.44
N SER A 139 11.70 7.42 -1.44
CA SER A 139 12.07 6.72 -0.21
C SER A 139 10.87 6.23 0.57
N GLY A 140 10.97 5.00 1.10
CA GLY A 140 9.88 4.37 1.84
C GLY A 140 8.69 3.93 0.98
N ALA A 141 8.75 4.05 -0.36
CA ALA A 141 7.66 3.62 -1.25
C ALA A 141 7.45 2.09 -1.29
N GLY A 142 8.22 1.30 -0.55
CA GLY A 142 8.00 -0.15 -0.43
C GLY A 142 8.71 -1.01 -1.49
N LYS A 143 9.76 -0.49 -2.13
CA LYS A 143 10.65 -1.28 -3.03
C LYS A 143 11.16 -2.55 -2.34
N MET A 144 11.63 -2.42 -1.09
CA MET A 144 12.08 -3.57 -0.31
C MET A 144 10.95 -4.53 0.07
N ASN A 145 9.75 -4.01 0.36
CA ASN A 145 8.58 -4.85 0.65
C ASN A 145 8.16 -5.68 -0.57
N LEU A 146 8.26 -5.11 -1.77
CA LEU A 146 8.05 -5.81 -3.03
C LEU A 146 9.10 -6.91 -3.24
N LEU A 147 10.38 -6.65 -2.96
CA LEU A 147 11.42 -7.67 -3.10
C LEU A 147 11.27 -8.79 -2.07
N ARG A 148 10.98 -8.45 -0.80
CA ARG A 148 10.59 -9.43 0.22
C ARG A 148 9.41 -10.28 -0.28
N ALA A 149 8.50 -9.69 -1.07
CA ALA A 149 7.35 -10.38 -1.64
C ALA A 149 7.64 -11.46 -2.67
N VAL A 150 8.69 -11.24 -3.43
CA VAL A 150 9.05 -12.10 -4.55
C VAL A 150 10.11 -13.11 -4.14
N LEU A 151 11.11 -12.65 -3.39
CA LEU A 151 12.28 -13.43 -3.02
C LEU A 151 12.06 -14.22 -1.73
N GLY A 152 11.25 -13.71 -0.80
CA GLY A 152 11.00 -14.36 0.49
C GLY A 152 12.31 -14.68 1.21
N HIS A 153 12.54 -15.96 1.52
CA HIS A 153 13.75 -16.44 2.19
C HIS A 153 15.03 -16.32 1.33
N ARG A 154 14.92 -16.15 0.00
CA ARG A 154 16.08 -15.88 -0.86
C ARG A 154 16.68 -14.50 -0.60
N LEU A 155 15.84 -13.55 -0.15
CA LEU A 155 16.32 -12.26 0.29
C LEU A 155 16.90 -12.41 1.70
N LYS A 156 18.21 -12.59 1.79
CA LYS A 156 18.92 -12.58 3.07
C LYS A 156 19.08 -11.14 3.55
N ASP A 157 18.81 -10.88 4.84
CA ASP A 157 18.79 -9.54 5.46
C ASP A 157 20.14 -8.79 5.50
N ALA A 158 21.16 -9.24 4.76
CA ALA A 158 22.55 -8.85 4.94
C ALA A 158 23.21 -8.27 3.67
N PHE A 159 22.56 -7.28 3.05
CA PHE A 159 23.20 -6.48 1.99
C PHE A 159 23.15 -4.99 2.34
N HIS A 160 23.80 -4.65 3.45
CA HIS A 160 24.41 -3.34 3.60
C HIS A 160 25.78 -3.40 2.92
N ILE A 161 25.87 -2.94 1.67
CA ILE A 161 27.18 -2.62 1.06
C ILE A 161 27.62 -1.30 1.70
N THR A 162 28.08 -1.35 2.95
CA THR A 162 28.53 -0.18 3.72
C THR A 162 29.97 0.23 3.42
N SER A 163 30.64 -0.41 2.44
CA SER A 163 31.98 -0.03 2.04
C SER A 163 32.30 -0.41 0.58
N PRO A 164 32.94 0.47 -0.22
CA PRO A 164 33.36 0.19 -1.60
C PRO A 164 34.38 -0.95 -1.77
N SER A 165 34.90 -1.55 -0.70
CA SER A 165 36.04 -2.47 -0.78
C SER A 165 35.80 -3.92 -0.35
N MET A 166 34.68 -4.30 0.25
CA MET A 166 34.42 -5.70 0.63
C MET A 166 32.93 -5.94 0.88
N GLY A 167 32.27 -6.79 0.08
CA GLY A 167 30.83 -7.02 0.24
C GLY A 167 30.25 -8.32 -0.32
N PHE A 168 31.08 -9.31 -0.66
CA PHE A 168 30.59 -10.59 -1.23
C PHE A 168 31.00 -11.84 -0.44
N ARG A 169 31.30 -11.69 0.85
CA ARG A 169 31.46 -12.85 1.74
C ARG A 169 30.42 -12.77 2.85
N LEU A 170 29.24 -13.27 2.51
CA LEU A 170 28.36 -13.86 3.52
C LEU A 170 29.02 -15.15 3.99
N ASN A 171 29.02 -15.38 5.29
CA ASN A 171 29.54 -16.59 5.93
C ASN A 171 29.08 -17.85 5.17
N ARG A 172 29.97 -18.50 4.41
CA ARG A 172 29.85 -19.86 3.85
C ARG A 172 28.62 -20.21 3.00
N GLU A 173 27.71 -19.28 2.70
CA GLU A 173 26.53 -19.53 1.88
C GLU A 173 26.58 -18.71 0.59
N GLU A 174 26.49 -19.38 -0.56
CA GLU A 174 26.34 -18.71 -1.85
C GLU A 174 25.01 -17.94 -1.88
N VAL A 175 25.05 -16.71 -2.38
CA VAL A 175 23.84 -15.93 -2.66
C VAL A 175 23.72 -15.75 -4.15
N GLU A 176 22.54 -16.05 -4.68
CA GLU A 176 22.24 -15.94 -6.10
C GLU A 176 21.63 -14.59 -6.49
N ASP A 177 20.96 -13.92 -5.54
CA ASP A 177 20.24 -12.66 -5.72
C ASP A 177 20.88 -11.54 -4.87
N VAL A 178 21.35 -10.47 -5.52
CA VAL A 178 22.03 -9.34 -4.86
C VAL A 178 21.18 -8.08 -5.01
N VAL A 179 20.79 -7.48 -3.88
CA VAL A 179 20.13 -6.17 -3.87
C VAL A 179 21.17 -5.09 -3.65
N VAL A 180 21.18 -4.10 -4.55
CA VAL A 180 22.14 -3.00 -4.57
C VAL A 180 21.39 -1.69 -4.38
N ASP A 181 21.51 -1.08 -3.20
CA ASP A 181 21.02 0.27 -2.99
C ASP A 181 22.00 1.27 -3.60
N VAL A 182 21.59 1.88 -4.71
CA VAL A 182 22.41 2.79 -5.50
C VAL A 182 22.73 4.08 -4.73
N SER A 183 21.92 4.43 -3.73
CA SER A 183 22.15 5.62 -2.90
C SER A 183 23.38 5.52 -1.99
N MET A 184 23.92 4.30 -1.81
CA MET A 184 25.13 4.07 -1.01
C MET A 184 26.43 4.43 -1.73
N PHE A 185 26.38 4.71 -3.04
CA PHE A 185 27.57 5.00 -3.85
C PHE A 185 27.74 6.50 -4.09
N HIS A 186 28.99 6.94 -4.13
CA HIS A 186 29.34 8.34 -4.35
C HIS A 186 29.73 8.65 -5.80
N SER A 187 29.96 7.63 -6.63
CA SER A 187 30.39 7.78 -8.03
C SER A 187 29.90 6.64 -8.93
N GLU A 188 29.84 6.87 -10.25
CA GLU A 188 29.52 5.80 -11.21
C GLU A 188 30.62 4.76 -11.34
N GLU A 189 31.87 5.12 -11.03
CA GLU A 189 33.01 4.19 -10.98
C GLU A 189 32.81 3.10 -9.91
N GLU A 190 32.29 3.47 -8.73
CA GLU A 190 31.96 2.51 -7.68
C GLU A 190 30.83 1.56 -8.12
N ILE A 191 29.78 2.11 -8.73
CA ILE A 191 28.67 1.31 -9.28
C ILE A 191 29.21 0.34 -10.34
N ARG A 192 30.09 0.79 -11.23
CA ARG A 192 30.74 -0.03 -12.27
C ARG A 192 31.53 -1.18 -11.67
N ALA A 193 32.30 -0.91 -10.62
CA ALA A 193 33.10 -1.92 -9.94
C ALA A 193 32.20 -3.02 -9.33
N VAL A 194 31.12 -2.63 -8.65
CA VAL A 194 30.14 -3.57 -8.09
C VAL A 194 29.44 -4.37 -9.18
N MET A 195 28.96 -3.72 -10.24
CA MET A 195 28.36 -4.39 -11.39
C MET A 195 29.32 -5.43 -11.99
N SER A 196 30.59 -5.07 -12.19
CA SER A 196 31.59 -5.98 -12.76
C SER A 196 31.78 -7.22 -11.89
N GLU A 197 31.79 -7.07 -10.56
CA GLU A 197 31.93 -8.18 -9.63
C GLU A 197 30.69 -9.08 -9.58
N ILE A 198 29.48 -8.50 -9.60
CA ILE A 198 28.23 -9.26 -9.71
C ILE A 198 28.21 -10.06 -11.02
N HIS A 199 28.58 -9.43 -12.14
CA HIS A 199 28.61 -10.08 -13.44
C HIS A 199 29.59 -11.25 -13.48
N ARG A 200 30.81 -11.04 -12.96
CA ARG A 200 31.85 -12.07 -12.86
C ARG A 200 31.38 -13.30 -12.08
N ARG A 201 30.55 -13.09 -11.05
CA ARG A 201 29.96 -14.15 -10.22
C ARG A 201 28.65 -14.73 -10.76
N ARG A 202 28.11 -14.18 -11.85
CA ARG A 202 26.82 -14.55 -12.46
C ARG A 202 25.64 -14.45 -11.48
N TYR A 203 25.68 -13.46 -10.59
CA TYR A 203 24.56 -13.18 -9.70
C TYR A 203 23.46 -12.40 -10.41
N GLN A 204 22.21 -12.62 -10.00
CA GLN A 204 21.10 -11.74 -10.34
C GLN A 204 21.23 -10.47 -9.52
N ALA A 205 21.16 -9.29 -10.15
CA ALA A 205 21.17 -8.01 -9.45
C ALA A 205 19.80 -7.33 -9.48
N ILE A 206 19.48 -6.70 -8.36
CA ILE A 206 18.33 -5.82 -8.20
C ILE A 206 18.83 -4.47 -7.71
N PHE A 207 18.78 -3.46 -8.57
CA PHE A 207 19.20 -2.10 -8.21
C PHE A 207 18.03 -1.32 -7.62
N ILE A 208 18.22 -0.68 -6.47
CA ILE A 208 17.24 0.21 -5.83
C ILE A 208 17.72 1.65 -5.97
N VAL A 209 16.88 2.53 -6.49
CA VAL A 209 17.17 3.96 -6.66
C VAL A 209 16.09 4.77 -5.93
N GLU A 210 16.53 5.61 -4.98
CA GLU A 210 15.66 6.36 -4.05
C GLU A 210 15.37 7.82 -4.47
N ARG A 211 15.63 8.19 -5.74
CA ARG A 211 15.50 9.58 -6.25
C ARG A 211 14.99 9.61 -7.70
N GLU A 212 14.59 10.80 -8.15
CA GLU A 212 14.34 11.08 -9.57
C GLU A 212 15.65 11.06 -10.34
N GLY A 213 15.97 9.91 -10.95
CA GLY A 213 17.12 9.77 -11.83
C GLY A 213 17.83 8.44 -11.66
N VAL A 214 17.75 7.60 -12.69
CA VAL A 214 18.60 6.42 -12.81
C VAL A 214 19.98 6.87 -13.32
N PRO A 215 21.09 6.53 -12.65
CA PRO A 215 22.44 6.82 -13.13
C PRO A 215 22.66 6.34 -14.58
N GLU A 216 23.51 7.04 -15.34
CA GLU A 216 23.71 6.76 -16.77
C GLU A 216 24.17 5.32 -16.98
N ILE A 217 25.10 4.87 -16.14
CA ILE A 217 25.63 3.50 -16.17
C ILE A 217 24.54 2.42 -16.00
N LEU A 218 23.43 2.74 -15.32
CA LEU A 218 22.33 1.81 -15.06
C LEU A 218 21.22 1.89 -16.11
N LYS A 219 21.27 2.80 -17.10
CA LYS A 219 20.25 2.87 -18.16
C LYS A 219 20.17 1.62 -19.05
N THR A 220 21.20 0.78 -19.03
CA THR A 220 21.21 -0.53 -19.71
C THR A 220 20.41 -1.60 -18.97
N VAL A 221 20.01 -1.35 -17.72
CA VAL A 221 19.18 -2.24 -16.90
C VAL A 221 17.71 -1.79 -16.99
N PRO A 222 16.74 -2.69 -17.20
CA PRO A 222 15.32 -2.33 -17.16
C PRO A 222 14.87 -1.88 -15.76
N PHE A 223 14.26 -0.69 -15.66
CA PHE A 223 13.76 -0.12 -14.41
C PHE A 223 12.24 -0.09 -14.33
N PHE A 224 11.72 -0.39 -13.14
CA PHE A 224 10.30 -0.28 -12.82
C PHE A 224 10.06 0.77 -11.74
N TYR A 225 9.09 1.65 -12.00
CA TYR A 225 8.69 2.67 -11.04
C TYR A 225 7.89 2.03 -9.89
N VAL A 226 8.15 2.44 -8.66
CA VAL A 226 7.37 2.06 -7.48
C VAL A 226 6.72 3.32 -6.91
N PRO A 227 5.39 3.46 -7.04
CA PRO A 227 4.73 4.71 -6.70
C PRO A 227 4.74 4.99 -5.19
N PRO A 228 4.85 6.27 -4.80
CA PRO A 228 4.64 6.70 -3.43
C PRO A 228 3.22 6.37 -2.97
N LEU A 229 2.99 6.45 -1.65
CA LEU A 229 1.70 6.13 -1.03
C LEU A 229 0.57 7.03 -1.54
N SER A 230 0.86 8.30 -1.80
CA SER A 230 -0.10 9.30 -2.28
C SER A 230 -0.61 9.05 -3.70
N GLU A 231 0.21 8.46 -4.58
CA GLU A 231 -0.14 8.11 -5.96
C GLU A 231 -0.89 6.78 -6.08
N ARG A 232 -0.98 6.02 -4.98
CA ARG A 232 -1.69 4.73 -4.99
C ARG A 232 -3.20 4.94 -4.95
N PRO A 233 -3.97 4.05 -5.61
CA PRO A 233 -5.42 4.05 -5.51
C PRO A 233 -5.90 4.07 -4.05
N PRO A 234 -6.96 4.83 -3.71
CA PRO A 234 -7.45 4.92 -2.33
C PRO A 234 -7.75 3.54 -1.71
N LYS A 235 -8.36 2.63 -2.47
CA LYS A 235 -8.60 1.25 -2.07
C LYS A 235 -7.31 0.48 -1.77
N GLU A 236 -6.26 0.65 -2.55
CA GLU A 236 -4.96 0.02 -2.25
C GLU A 236 -4.38 0.56 -0.94
N ARG A 237 -4.48 1.88 -0.71
CA ARG A 237 -4.05 2.50 0.55
C ARG A 237 -4.77 1.91 1.76
N LEU A 238 -6.09 1.68 1.66
CA LEU A 238 -6.87 1.01 2.71
C LEU A 238 -6.38 -0.41 3.01
N LEU A 239 -6.10 -1.19 1.97
CA LEU A 239 -5.61 -2.56 2.12
C LEU A 239 -4.21 -2.61 2.73
N LEU A 240 -3.34 -1.65 2.38
CA LEU A 240 -2.03 -1.49 2.98
C LEU A 240 -2.14 -1.12 4.46
N LEU A 241 -3.03 -0.18 4.81
CA LEU A 241 -3.31 0.18 6.20
C LEU A 241 -3.76 -1.05 7.00
N GLU A 242 -4.76 -1.79 6.51
CA GLU A 242 -5.25 -3.01 7.17
C GLU A 242 -4.13 -4.04 7.37
N HIS A 243 -3.30 -4.26 6.34
CA HIS A 243 -2.17 -5.18 6.41
C HIS A 243 -1.15 -4.81 7.47
N MET A 244 -0.77 -3.53 7.53
CA MET A 244 0.18 -3.02 8.51
C MET A 244 -0.37 -3.15 9.93
N LEU A 245 -1.66 -2.90 10.10
CA LEU A 245 -2.32 -3.04 11.39
C LEU A 245 -2.42 -4.50 11.86
N ARG A 246 -2.74 -5.46 10.98
CA ARG A 246 -2.66 -6.89 11.33
C ARG A 246 -1.25 -7.30 11.74
N LYS A 247 -0.24 -6.78 11.06
CA LYS A 247 1.18 -7.02 11.40
C LYS A 247 1.53 -6.45 12.78
N ILE A 248 1.12 -5.21 13.07
CA ILE A 248 1.38 -4.59 14.37
C ILE A 248 0.62 -5.33 15.48
N GLU A 249 -0.64 -5.72 15.24
CA GLU A 249 -1.45 -6.51 16.18
C GLU A 249 -0.81 -7.86 16.50
N GLU A 250 -0.31 -8.58 15.47
CA GLU A 250 0.47 -9.82 15.63
C GLU A 250 1.73 -9.61 16.48
N GLU A 251 2.45 -8.50 16.26
CA GLU A 251 3.67 -8.16 17.01
C GLU A 251 3.40 -7.73 18.46
N MET A 252 2.25 -7.10 18.73
CA MET A 252 1.85 -6.69 20.08
C MET A 252 1.41 -7.88 20.95
N GLY A 253 1.08 -9.03 20.34
CA GLY A 253 0.73 -10.26 21.05
C GLY A 253 -0.55 -10.17 21.91
N GLY A 254 -1.41 -9.18 21.66
CA GLY A 254 -2.60 -8.89 22.46
C GLY A 254 -3.91 -9.39 21.83
N ASP A 255 -4.92 -9.59 22.69
CA ASP A 255 -6.29 -9.98 22.30
C ASP A 255 -7.18 -8.79 21.90
N GLY A 256 -6.65 -7.56 21.97
CA GLY A 256 -7.39 -6.32 21.73
C GLY A 256 -7.35 -5.92 20.26
N ARG A 257 -8.53 -5.80 19.64
CA ARG A 257 -8.65 -5.28 18.28
C ARG A 257 -8.25 -3.81 18.22
N ILE A 258 -7.36 -3.47 17.29
CA ILE A 258 -7.02 -2.08 17.03
C ILE A 258 -8.26 -1.31 16.56
N GLU A 259 -8.60 -0.22 17.23
CA GLU A 259 -9.65 0.70 16.81
C GLU A 259 -9.11 1.75 15.85
N VAL A 260 -9.95 2.22 14.93
CA VAL A 260 -9.61 3.28 13.98
C VAL A 260 -10.68 4.36 14.02
N GLU A 261 -10.29 5.58 14.36
CA GLU A 261 -11.19 6.74 14.35
C GLU A 261 -11.43 7.27 12.93
N GLU A 262 -12.63 7.81 12.68
CA GLU A 262 -12.93 8.45 11.39
C GLU A 262 -12.03 9.68 11.13
N ALA A 263 -11.67 10.44 12.17
CA ALA A 263 -10.78 11.59 12.07
C ALA A 263 -9.36 11.19 11.63
N PHE A 264 -8.86 10.04 12.08
CA PHE A 264 -7.59 9.50 11.62
C PHE A 264 -7.61 9.22 10.11
N MET A 265 -8.73 8.71 9.58
CA MET A 265 -8.84 8.44 8.14
C MET A 265 -8.79 9.70 7.28
N GLN A 266 -9.30 10.82 7.78
CA GLN A 266 -9.21 12.10 7.07
C GLN A 266 -7.75 12.52 6.90
N VAL A 267 -6.94 12.39 7.96
CA VAL A 267 -5.49 12.62 7.89
C VAL A 267 -4.81 11.59 6.99
N PHE A 268 -5.20 10.32 7.11
CA PHE A 268 -4.66 9.23 6.29
C PHE A 268 -4.76 9.53 4.80
N TYR A 269 -5.87 10.11 4.35
CA TYR A 269 -6.04 10.49 2.94
C TYR A 269 -5.37 11.80 2.55
N SER A 270 -5.49 12.84 3.39
CA SER A 270 -5.08 14.22 3.07
C SER A 270 -3.60 14.50 3.29
N TYR A 271 -2.96 13.87 4.27
CA TYR A 271 -1.53 14.04 4.51
C TYR A 271 -0.74 13.36 3.37
N PRO A 272 0.27 14.03 2.79
CA PRO A 272 0.98 13.50 1.62
C PRO A 272 1.86 12.29 1.91
N TRP A 273 2.16 12.01 3.18
CA TRP A 273 3.09 10.94 3.59
C TRP A 273 4.43 11.02 2.85
N PRO A 274 5.22 12.10 3.04
CA PRO A 274 6.47 12.32 2.29
C PRO A 274 7.47 11.16 2.37
N ASN A 275 7.50 10.40 3.48
CA ASN A 275 8.33 9.18 3.60
C ASN A 275 7.50 7.88 3.48
N ASN A 276 6.34 7.97 2.85
CA ASN A 276 5.53 6.85 2.35
C ASN A 276 5.18 5.81 3.42
N LEU A 277 5.30 4.52 3.09
CA LEU A 277 4.96 3.41 3.98
C LEU A 277 5.86 3.37 5.22
N SER A 278 7.09 3.86 5.11
CA SER A 278 8.01 3.94 6.25
C SER A 278 7.55 4.98 7.27
N GLU A 279 7.07 6.15 6.83
CA GLU A 279 6.46 7.14 7.71
C GLU A 279 5.19 6.60 8.36
N LEU A 280 4.30 6.03 7.54
CA LEU A 280 3.04 5.48 8.00
C LEU A 280 3.27 4.40 9.06
N ASP A 281 4.19 3.45 8.84
CA ASP A 281 4.49 2.38 9.81
C ASP A 281 4.94 2.95 11.16
N ASN A 282 5.86 3.92 11.12
CA ASN A 282 6.35 4.58 12.32
C ASN A 282 5.23 5.35 13.05
N VAL A 283 4.35 6.03 12.31
CA VAL A 283 3.22 6.79 12.89
C VAL A 283 2.20 5.84 13.51
N LEU A 284 1.83 4.75 12.84
CA LEU A 284 0.92 3.75 13.38
C LEU A 284 1.47 3.16 14.68
N ARG A 285 2.74 2.76 14.70
CA ARG A 285 3.42 2.26 15.90
C ARG A 285 3.45 3.29 17.02
N PHE A 286 3.78 4.54 16.69
CA PHE A 286 3.80 5.63 17.66
C PHE A 286 2.43 5.86 18.30
N VAL A 287 1.38 5.99 17.48
CA VAL A 287 0.02 6.23 17.95
C VAL A 287 -0.50 5.07 18.79
N LEU A 288 -0.33 3.83 18.32
CA LEU A 288 -0.79 2.63 19.04
C LEU A 288 -0.02 2.42 20.34
N GLY A 289 1.28 2.72 20.36
CA GLY A 289 2.11 2.68 21.56
C GLY A 289 1.69 3.71 22.61
N LEU A 290 1.15 4.86 22.20
CA LEU A 290 0.64 5.88 23.12
C LEU A 290 -0.77 5.57 23.65
N ASN A 291 -1.66 5.08 22.79
CA ASN A 291 -3.09 4.94 23.09
C ASN A 291 -3.55 3.52 23.45
N GLY A 292 -2.64 2.54 23.49
CA GLY A 292 -2.97 1.17 23.92
C GLY A 292 -3.97 0.44 23.02
N GLY A 293 -4.04 0.79 21.73
CA GLY A 293 -4.87 0.07 20.75
C GLY A 293 -5.83 0.92 19.91
N SER A 294 -5.82 2.25 20.00
CA SER A 294 -6.67 3.10 19.14
C SER A 294 -5.87 4.09 18.29
N LEU A 295 -6.15 4.11 16.99
CA LEU A 295 -5.64 5.12 16.05
C LEU A 295 -6.44 6.41 16.18
N SER A 296 -6.05 7.23 17.15
CA SER A 296 -6.65 8.54 17.38
C SER A 296 -5.91 9.66 16.67
N VAL A 297 -6.66 10.64 16.16
CA VAL A 297 -6.09 11.87 15.59
C VAL A 297 -5.28 12.66 16.63
N ASP A 298 -5.69 12.59 17.90
CA ASP A 298 -5.07 13.33 19.01
C ASP A 298 -3.72 12.75 19.44
N ALA A 299 -3.39 11.54 19.02
CA ALA A 299 -2.09 10.93 19.28
C ALA A 299 -1.12 11.08 18.09
N LEU A 300 -1.54 11.71 16.98
CA LEU A 300 -0.66 11.92 15.84
C LEU A 300 0.56 12.80 16.20
N PRO A 301 1.73 12.55 15.61
CA PRO A 301 2.87 13.43 15.72
C PRO A 301 2.54 14.87 15.33
N TYR A 302 3.15 15.83 16.02
CA TYR A 302 2.86 17.24 15.87
C TYR A 302 3.01 17.75 14.42
N HIS A 303 4.06 17.34 13.70
CA HIS A 303 4.30 17.77 12.32
C HIS A 303 3.18 17.34 11.36
N ILE A 304 2.52 16.21 11.63
CA ILE A 304 1.35 15.74 10.86
C ILE A 304 0.12 16.59 11.22
N LYS A 305 -0.12 16.83 12.51
CA LYS A 305 -1.22 17.69 12.97
C LYS A 305 -1.13 19.10 12.40
N VAL A 306 0.06 19.71 12.39
CA VAL A 306 0.28 21.06 11.83
C VAL A 306 0.06 21.06 10.34
N SER A 307 0.55 20.05 9.62
CA SER A 307 0.39 19.97 8.17
C SER A 307 -1.07 19.76 7.77
N ALA A 308 -1.82 18.96 8.54
CA ALA A 308 -3.27 18.82 8.38
C ALA A 308 -4.04 20.10 8.77
N SER A 309 -3.48 20.95 9.64
CA SER A 309 -4.07 22.24 10.07
C SER A 309 -3.62 23.43 9.22
N ARG A 310 -2.66 23.25 8.30
CA ARG A 310 -2.08 24.33 7.48
C ARG A 310 -2.99 24.83 6.37
N ASP A 311 -4.23 24.36 6.35
CA ASP A 311 -5.38 25.11 5.80
C ASP A 311 -5.78 26.33 6.67
N GLY A 312 -5.01 26.69 7.72
CA GLY A 312 -4.94 28.09 8.16
C GLY A 312 -4.83 28.42 9.65
N THR A 313 -4.20 27.64 10.54
CA THR A 313 -3.84 28.18 11.87
C THR A 313 -2.55 27.58 12.47
N PRO A 314 -1.58 28.40 12.92
CA PRO A 314 -0.41 27.92 13.66
C PRO A 314 -0.80 27.42 15.07
N PRO A 315 -0.16 26.37 15.60
CA PRO A 315 -0.52 25.82 16.92
C PRO A 315 -0.16 26.70 18.11
N ALA A 316 -0.89 26.52 19.21
CA ALA A 316 -0.89 27.40 20.38
C ALA A 316 0.45 27.58 21.11
N TRP A 317 1.46 26.74 20.90
CA TRP A 317 2.73 26.84 21.64
C TRP A 317 3.73 27.86 21.06
N GLU A 318 3.55 28.35 19.82
CA GLU A 318 4.29 29.53 19.33
C GLU A 318 4.00 30.79 20.17
N ARG A 319 2.93 30.78 20.98
CA ARG A 319 2.63 31.83 21.97
C ARG A 319 3.45 31.71 23.26
N TYR A 320 4.07 30.56 23.51
CA TYR A 320 4.89 30.31 24.70
C TYR A 320 6.40 30.47 24.45
N GLN A 321 6.82 30.92 23.25
CA GLN A 321 8.21 31.24 22.92
C GLN A 321 8.49 32.75 22.80
N ARG A 322 7.75 33.59 23.54
CA ARG A 322 8.09 35.01 23.71
C ARG A 322 8.39 35.34 25.16
#